data_AF-A0A0Q7FH80-F1
#
_entry.id   AF-A0A0Q7FH80-F1
#
_cell.length_a   1.000
_cell.length_b   1.000
_cell.length_c   1.000
_cell.angle_alpha   90.00
_cell.angle_beta   90.00
_cell.angle_gamma   90.00
#
_symmetry.space_group_name_H-M   'P 1'
#
loop_
_entity.id
_entity.type
_entity.pdbx_description
1 polymer ?
#
loop_
_entity_poly.entity_id
_entity_poly.type
_entity_poly.pdbx_seq_one_letter_code
_entity_poly.pdbx_strand_id
1 'polypeptide(L)'
;MDAYLEYLKEHNPEMAKYFELMQPMMEKKEPEEEKEIPKIDPALEERIRKLKKINHKLFTIIEGLKFQLEFELNQNDDLAKAIGACTECFGENGDCPECFGTGKPGNSIPDFILFNKYIQPAIQKYNKHYFNKN
;
A
#
# COMPACT_ATOMS: atom_id res chain seq x y z
N MET A 1 1.43 -47.40 18.20
CA MET A 1 1.38 -46.70 19.50
C MET A 1 1.10 -47.69 20.62
N ASP A 2 0.16 -48.62 20.41
CA ASP A 2 -0.33 -49.55 21.44
C ASP A 2 0.70 -50.59 21.91
N ALA A 3 1.48 -51.16 20.99
CA ALA A 3 2.52 -52.15 21.33
C ALA A 3 3.67 -51.58 22.22
N TYR A 4 3.95 -50.27 22.12
CA TYR A 4 4.94 -49.60 22.96
C TYR A 4 4.38 -49.31 24.37
N LEU A 5 3.07 -49.07 24.46
CA LEU A 5 2.37 -48.84 25.72
C LEU A 5 2.22 -50.15 26.52
N GLU A 6 1.98 -51.28 25.87
CA GLU A 6 1.98 -52.60 26.52
C GLU A 6 3.34 -52.96 27.13
N TYR A 7 4.42 -52.75 26.38
CA TYR A 7 5.79 -53.00 26.86
C TYR A 7 6.14 -52.20 28.12
N LEU A 8 5.72 -50.92 28.18
CA LEU A 8 5.95 -50.04 29.33
C LEU A 8 5.12 -50.42 30.56
N LYS A 9 3.91 -50.97 30.37
CA LYS A 9 3.06 -51.46 31.48
C LYS A 9 3.61 -52.74 32.10
N GLU A 10 4.20 -53.63 31.30
CA GLU A 10 4.82 -54.87 31.80
C GLU A 10 6.07 -54.61 32.64
N HIS A 11 6.90 -53.64 32.24
CA HIS A 11 8.22 -53.43 32.85
C HIS A 11 8.21 -52.38 33.98
N ASN A 12 7.10 -51.69 34.22
CA ASN A 12 6.98 -50.74 35.32
C ASN A 12 5.55 -50.72 35.91
N PRO A 13 5.33 -51.44 37.04
CA PRO A 13 4.00 -51.58 37.64
C PRO A 13 3.44 -50.26 38.19
N GLU A 14 4.30 -49.28 38.47
CA GLU A 14 3.87 -47.95 38.90
C GLU A 14 3.23 -47.18 37.73
N MET A 15 3.82 -47.29 36.53
CA MET A 15 3.28 -46.68 35.31
C MET A 15 1.97 -47.30 34.84
N ALA A 16 1.75 -48.60 35.06
CA ALA A 16 0.49 -49.26 34.74
C ALA A 16 -0.68 -48.61 35.49
N LYS A 17 -0.48 -48.30 36.76
CA LYS A 17 -1.47 -47.64 37.63
C LYS A 17 -1.78 -46.20 37.19
N TYR A 18 -0.77 -45.47 36.70
CA TYR A 18 -0.98 -44.14 36.13
C TYR A 18 -1.77 -44.18 34.82
N PHE A 19 -1.55 -45.18 33.97
CA PHE A 19 -2.32 -45.35 32.74
C PHE A 19 -3.79 -45.70 32.99
N GLU A 20 -4.08 -46.56 33.97
CA GLU A 20 -5.46 -46.89 34.37
C GLU A 20 -6.19 -45.66 34.94
N LEU A 21 -5.49 -44.79 35.67
CA LEU A 21 -6.06 -43.54 36.19
C LEU A 21 -6.36 -42.52 35.06
N MET A 22 -5.55 -42.53 34.00
CA MET A 22 -5.64 -41.61 32.86
C MET A 22 -6.64 -42.06 31.78
N GLN A 23 -6.93 -43.36 31.66
CA GLN A 23 -7.90 -43.92 30.72
C GLN A 23 -9.29 -43.25 30.78
N PRO A 24 -9.95 -43.08 31.94
CA PRO A 24 -11.26 -42.43 32.00
C PRO A 24 -11.23 -40.93 31.64
N MET A 25 -10.06 -40.28 31.68
CA MET A 25 -9.87 -38.91 31.19
C MET A 25 -9.68 -38.85 29.67
N MET A 26 -9.17 -39.92 29.06
CA MET A 26 -9.02 -40.05 27.60
C MET A 26 -10.29 -40.59 26.92
N GLU A 27 -11.08 -41.42 27.62
CA GLU A 27 -12.36 -41.95 27.13
C GLU A 27 -13.52 -40.96 27.26
N LYS A 28 -13.38 -39.94 28.12
CA LYS A 28 -14.12 -38.69 27.96
C LYS A 28 -13.57 -37.95 26.74
N LYS A 29 -13.75 -38.53 25.55
CA LYS A 29 -13.94 -37.73 24.35
C LYS A 29 -15.09 -36.81 24.69
N GLU A 30 -14.77 -35.54 24.99
CA GLU A 30 -15.70 -34.47 24.70
C GLU A 30 -16.30 -34.80 23.34
N PRO A 31 -17.64 -34.83 23.18
CA PRO A 31 -18.21 -35.11 21.88
C PRO A 31 -17.49 -34.18 20.92
N GLU A 32 -16.78 -34.77 19.95
CA GLU A 32 -16.32 -34.06 18.78
C GLU A 32 -17.63 -33.61 18.13
N GLU A 33 -18.18 -32.49 18.61
CA GLU A 33 -19.14 -31.70 17.86
C GLU A 33 -18.33 -31.32 16.64
N GLU A 34 -18.41 -32.16 15.61
CA GLU A 34 -18.19 -31.78 14.23
C GLU A 34 -19.01 -30.51 14.08
N LYS A 35 -18.35 -29.36 14.26
CA LYS A 35 -18.93 -28.07 13.96
C LYS A 35 -19.25 -28.17 12.49
N GLU A 36 -20.50 -28.52 12.18
CA GLU A 36 -21.02 -28.51 10.82
C GLU A 36 -20.72 -27.12 10.30
N ILE A 37 -19.67 -27.01 9.50
CA ILE A 37 -19.33 -25.77 8.84
C ILE A 37 -20.56 -25.50 7.97
N PRO A 38 -21.36 -24.47 8.26
CA PRO A 38 -22.61 -24.26 7.54
C PRO A 38 -22.26 -24.19 6.06
N LYS A 39 -22.85 -25.07 5.26
CA LYS A 39 -22.63 -25.10 3.80
C LYS A 39 -22.97 -23.71 3.28
N ILE A 40 -21.93 -22.95 2.95
CA ILE A 40 -22.06 -21.57 2.50
C ILE A 40 -22.91 -21.62 1.23
N ASP A 41 -23.97 -20.81 1.16
CA ASP A 41 -24.82 -20.71 -0.02
C ASP A 41 -23.93 -20.43 -1.25
N PRO A 42 -23.93 -21.30 -2.28
CA PRO A 42 -23.12 -21.10 -3.48
C PRO A 42 -23.34 -19.74 -4.14
N ALA A 43 -24.54 -19.17 -4.03
CA ALA A 43 -24.82 -17.82 -4.52
C ALA A 43 -24.10 -16.73 -3.72
N LEU A 44 -23.97 -16.93 -2.40
CA LEU A 44 -23.21 -16.04 -1.51
C LEU A 44 -21.71 -16.12 -1.78
N GLU A 45 -21.16 -17.31 -2.01
CA GLU A 45 -19.75 -17.49 -2.37
C GLU A 45 -19.38 -16.77 -3.66
N GLU A 46 -20.23 -16.89 -4.69
CA GLU A 46 -20.02 -16.21 -5.97
C GLU A 46 -20.10 -14.68 -5.81
N ARG A 47 -21.01 -14.19 -4.96
CA ARG A 47 -21.12 -12.76 -4.64
C ARG A 47 -19.86 -12.25 -3.93
N ILE A 48 -19.35 -12.98 -2.94
CA ILE A 48 -18.10 -12.64 -2.24
C ILE A 48 -16.92 -12.63 -3.22
N ARG A 49 -16.85 -13.61 -4.12
CA ARG A 49 -15.81 -13.69 -5.16
C ARG A 49 -15.84 -12.48 -6.09
N LYS A 50 -17.03 -12.07 -6.54
CA LYS A 50 -17.21 -10.86 -7.36
C LYS A 50 -16.80 -9.60 -6.61
N LEU A 51 -17.24 -9.44 -5.36
CA LEU A 51 -16.89 -8.29 -4.52
C LEU A 51 -15.39 -8.20 -4.26
N LYS A 52 -14.72 -9.34 -3.97
CA LYS A 52 -13.26 -9.38 -3.82
C LYS A 52 -12.54 -8.90 -5.09
N LYS A 53 -13.00 -9.34 -6.27
CA LYS A 53 -12.44 -8.88 -7.55
C LYS A 53 -12.66 -7.38 -7.77
N ILE A 54 -13.85 -6.87 -7.46
CA ILE A 54 -14.15 -5.43 -7.57
C ILE A 54 -13.28 -4.63 -6.61
N ASN A 55 -13.22 -5.02 -5.34
CA ASN A 55 -12.42 -4.33 -4.33
C ASN A 55 -10.95 -4.31 -4.71
N HIS A 56 -10.38 -5.43 -5.17
CA HIS A 56 -9.00 -5.48 -5.63
C HIS A 56 -8.73 -4.50 -6.79
N LYS A 57 -9.64 -4.42 -7.77
CA LYS A 57 -9.55 -3.44 -8.85
C LYS A 57 -9.62 -2.01 -8.34
N LEU A 58 -10.55 -1.71 -7.43
CA LEU A 58 -10.69 -0.38 -6.85
C LEU A 58 -9.43 0.02 -6.09
N PHE A 59 -8.85 -0.87 -5.29
CA PHE A 59 -7.59 -0.62 -4.59
C PHE A 59 -6.45 -0.31 -5.56
N THR A 60 -6.31 -1.12 -6.62
CA THR A 60 -5.29 -0.89 -7.67
C THR A 60 -5.44 0.49 -8.32
N ILE A 61 -6.69 0.89 -8.62
CA ILE A 61 -6.97 2.21 -9.23
C ILE A 61 -6.63 3.33 -8.24
N ILE A 62 -7.04 3.21 -6.98
CA ILE A 62 -6.77 4.22 -5.95
C ILE A 62 -5.27 4.40 -5.75
N GLU A 63 -4.50 3.31 -5.68
CA GLU A 63 -3.05 3.36 -5.56
C GLU A 63 -2.42 4.04 -6.77
N GLY A 64 -2.87 3.71 -7.99
CA GLY A 64 -2.42 4.37 -9.21
C GLY A 64 -2.72 5.87 -9.22
N LEU A 65 -3.92 6.28 -8.81
CA LEU A 65 -4.30 7.70 -8.75
C LEU A 65 -3.50 8.47 -7.69
N LYS A 66 -3.23 7.86 -6.54
CA LYS A 66 -2.38 8.46 -5.50
C LYS A 66 -0.97 8.69 -6.02
N PHE A 67 -0.38 7.67 -6.65
CA PHE A 67 0.95 7.78 -7.25
C PHE A 67 1.00 8.88 -8.32
N GLN A 68 0.00 8.95 -9.20
CA GLN A 68 -0.09 10.01 -10.21
C GLN A 68 -0.18 11.39 -9.56
N LEU A 69 -1.05 11.57 -8.57
CA LEU A 69 -1.18 12.86 -7.89
C LEU A 69 0.13 13.30 -7.23
N GLU A 70 0.80 12.41 -6.51
CA GLU A 70 2.10 12.71 -5.90
C GLU A 70 3.16 13.06 -6.95
N PHE A 71 3.18 12.33 -8.07
CA PHE A 71 4.11 12.59 -9.15
C PHE A 71 3.88 13.96 -9.80
N GLU A 72 2.63 14.32 -10.10
CA GLU A 72 2.27 15.61 -10.68
C GLU A 72 2.57 16.78 -9.72
N LEU A 73 2.27 16.62 -8.42
CA LEU A 73 2.60 17.63 -7.42
C LEU A 73 4.11 17.88 -7.34
N ASN A 74 4.91 16.82 -7.28
CA ASN A 74 6.37 16.94 -7.28
C ASN A 74 6.90 17.60 -8.57
N GLN A 75 6.30 17.30 -9.73
CA GLN A 75 6.66 17.98 -10.98
C GLN A 75 6.32 19.47 -10.96
N ASN A 76 5.18 19.84 -10.42
CA ASN A 76 4.78 21.25 -10.29
C ASN A 76 5.72 22.00 -9.35
N ASP A 77 6.12 21.40 -8.24
CA ASP A 77 7.09 21.99 -7.32
C ASP A 77 8.46 22.19 -7.99
N ASP A 78 8.93 21.16 -8.72
CA ASP A 78 10.17 21.24 -9.49
C ASP A 78 10.09 22.34 -10.55
N LEU A 79 8.96 22.48 -11.23
CA LEU A 79 8.74 23.54 -12.22
C LEU A 79 8.72 24.93 -11.56
N ALA A 80 8.00 25.08 -10.43
CA ALA A 80 7.96 26.33 -9.69
C ALA A 80 9.36 26.78 -9.29
N LYS A 81 10.18 25.88 -8.75
CA LYS A 81 11.59 26.13 -8.44
C LYS A 81 12.39 26.46 -9.69
N ALA A 82 12.18 25.74 -10.80
CA ALA A 82 12.87 25.96 -12.07
C ALA A 82 12.59 27.34 -12.67
N ILE A 83 11.48 27.99 -12.34
CA ILE A 83 11.13 29.33 -12.83
C ILE A 83 11.18 30.40 -11.74
N GLY A 84 11.59 30.04 -10.51
CA GLY A 84 11.63 30.98 -9.38
C GLY A 84 10.25 31.46 -8.91
N ALA A 85 9.22 30.61 -9.04
CA ALA A 85 7.89 30.85 -8.49
C ALA A 85 7.71 30.19 -7.12
N CYS A 86 6.64 30.56 -6.41
CA CYS A 86 6.19 29.86 -5.21
C CYS A 86 5.65 28.48 -5.57
N THR A 87 6.13 27.43 -4.87
CA THR A 87 5.71 26.03 -5.08
C THR A 87 4.23 25.82 -4.76
N GLU A 88 3.69 26.56 -3.80
CA GLU A 88 2.32 26.38 -3.34
C GLU A 88 1.26 27.04 -4.24
N CYS A 89 1.59 28.20 -4.84
CA CYS A 89 0.54 29.03 -5.44
C CYS A 89 0.94 29.76 -6.72
N PHE A 90 2.21 29.70 -7.15
CA PHE A 90 2.69 30.45 -8.32
C PHE A 90 2.38 31.97 -8.30
N GLY A 91 2.13 32.53 -7.11
CA GLY A 91 1.74 33.93 -6.93
C GLY A 91 0.29 34.26 -7.28
N GLU A 92 -0.58 33.26 -7.46
CA GLU A 92 -2.01 33.46 -7.73
C GLU A 92 -2.83 33.68 -6.45
N ASN A 93 -2.37 33.16 -5.31
CA ASN A 93 -3.03 33.31 -4.02
C ASN A 93 -2.45 34.49 -3.22
N GLY A 94 -3.24 35.57 -3.08
CA GLY A 94 -2.88 36.76 -2.30
C GLY A 94 -2.61 36.50 -0.82
N ASP A 95 -3.31 35.53 -0.23
CA ASP A 95 -3.20 35.16 1.19
C ASP A 95 -2.30 33.93 1.38
N CYS A 96 -1.41 33.65 0.42
CA CYS A 96 -0.50 32.52 0.52
C CYS A 96 0.43 32.67 1.74
N PRO A 97 0.53 31.66 2.62
CA PRO A 97 1.36 31.74 3.83
C PRO A 97 2.86 31.81 3.53
N GLU A 98 3.30 31.32 2.37
CA GLU A 98 4.72 31.27 1.98
C GLU A 98 5.18 32.54 1.27
N CYS A 99 4.40 33.04 0.31
CA CYS A 99 4.83 34.16 -0.55
C CYS A 99 3.96 35.41 -0.45
N PHE A 100 2.85 35.38 0.30
CA PHE A 100 1.92 36.52 0.45
C PHE A 100 1.49 37.13 -0.91
N GLY A 101 1.18 36.29 -1.89
CA GLY A 101 0.77 36.72 -3.25
C GLY A 101 1.87 37.23 -4.17
N THR A 102 3.13 37.31 -3.72
CA THR A 102 4.24 37.82 -4.54
C THR A 102 4.94 36.76 -5.39
N GLY A 103 4.70 35.48 -5.12
CA GLY A 103 5.44 34.33 -5.64
C GLY A 103 5.26 33.99 -7.12
N LYS A 104 5.12 34.97 -8.00
CA LYS A 104 5.02 34.81 -9.45
C LYS A 104 6.33 34.29 -10.04
N PRO A 105 6.31 33.69 -11.25
CA PRO A 105 7.55 33.30 -11.95
C PRO A 105 8.56 34.45 -12.02
N GLY A 106 9.82 34.16 -11.66
CA GLY A 106 10.91 35.12 -11.58
C GLY A 106 10.98 35.93 -10.27
N ASN A 107 10.09 35.70 -9.30
CA ASN A 107 10.14 36.37 -8.00
C ASN A 107 11.34 35.93 -7.14
N SER A 108 11.70 34.65 -7.21
CA SER A 108 12.88 34.08 -6.56
C SER A 108 13.94 33.68 -7.59
N ILE A 109 15.17 33.46 -7.13
CA ILE A 109 16.24 32.94 -8.00
C ILE A 109 15.86 31.52 -8.43
N PRO A 110 15.75 31.24 -9.74
CA PRO A 110 15.45 29.90 -10.23
C PRO A 110 16.50 28.88 -9.79
N ASP A 111 16.07 27.68 -9.43
CA ASP A 111 16.99 26.59 -9.13
C ASP A 111 17.80 26.22 -10.37
N PHE A 112 19.13 26.25 -10.25
CA PHE A 112 20.03 26.06 -11.38
C PHE A 112 19.87 24.70 -12.06
N ILE A 113 19.70 23.62 -11.29
CA ILE A 113 19.64 22.26 -11.83
C ILE A 113 18.30 22.08 -12.56
N LEU A 114 17.21 22.49 -11.92
CA LEU A 114 15.86 22.36 -12.47
C LEU A 114 15.64 23.29 -13.66
N PHE A 115 16.18 24.51 -13.64
CA PHE A 115 16.16 25.43 -14.77
C PHE A 115 16.84 24.80 -16.00
N ASN A 116 18.04 24.23 -15.84
CA ASN A 116 18.74 23.58 -16.95
C ASN A 116 18.04 22.30 -17.43
N LYS A 117 17.36 21.58 -16.54
CA LYS A 117 16.59 20.38 -16.89
C LYS A 117 15.32 20.70 -17.69
N TYR A 118 14.55 21.70 -17.27
CA TYR A 118 13.19 21.94 -17.79
C TYR A 118 13.08 23.17 -18.70
N ILE A 119 13.76 24.27 -18.35
CA ILE A 119 13.55 25.58 -18.98
C ILE A 119 14.55 25.84 -20.11
N GLN A 120 15.84 25.56 -19.88
CA GLN A 120 16.88 25.80 -20.87
C GLN A 120 16.62 25.09 -22.23
N PRO A 121 16.17 23.82 -22.29
CA PRO A 121 15.86 23.16 -23.56
C PRO A 121 14.69 23.83 -24.30
N ALA A 122 13.68 24.29 -23.55
CA ALA A 122 12.53 25.00 -24.12
C ALA A 122 12.95 26.37 -24.70
N ILE A 123 13.78 27.13 -23.97
CA ILE A 123 14.32 28.41 -24.46
C ILE A 123 15.17 28.20 -25.72
N GLN A 124 16.04 27.19 -25.75
CA GLN A 124 16.86 26.87 -26.92
C GLN A 124 15.97 26.59 -28.15
N LYS A 125 14.91 25.79 -27.97
CA LYS A 125 13.97 25.47 -29.05
C LYS A 125 13.17 26.70 -29.49
N TYR A 126 12.67 27.49 -28.54
CA TYR A 126 11.93 28.73 -28.78
C TYR A 126 12.79 29.72 -29.60
N ASN A 127 14.01 29.97 -29.14
CA ASN A 127 14.93 30.90 -29.81
C ASN A 127 15.30 30.41 -31.22
N LYS A 128 15.52 29.10 -31.39
CA LYS A 128 15.78 28.52 -32.72
C LYS A 128 14.60 28.74 -33.66
N HIS A 129 13.36 28.63 -33.18
CA HIS A 129 12.17 28.77 -34.00
C HIS A 129 11.86 30.23 -34.36
N TYR A 130 11.97 31.15 -33.40
CA TYR A 130 11.52 32.53 -33.55
C TYR A 130 12.62 33.53 -33.92
N PHE A 131 13.89 33.29 -33.54
CA PHE A 131 14.97 34.25 -33.71
C PHE A 131 16.10 33.79 -34.65
N ASN A 132 16.28 32.47 -34.85
CA ASN A 132 17.29 31.94 -35.79
C ASN A 132 16.69 31.56 -37.17
N LYS A 133 15.71 32.33 -37.66
CA LYS A 133 15.36 32.32 -39.09
C LYS A 133 16.35 33.22 -39.87
N ASN A 134 17.61 32.81 -39.91
CA ASN A 134 18.60 33.28 -40.89
C ASN A 134 19.40 32.06 -41.35
#